data_AF-U1LKJ8-F1
#
_entry.id   AF-U1LKJ8-F1
#
_cell.length_a   1.000
_cell.length_b   1.000
_cell.length_c   1.000
_cell.angle_alpha   90.00
_cell.angle_beta   90.00
_cell.angle_gamma   90.00
#
_symmetry.space_group_name_H-M   'P 1'
#
loop_
_entity.id
_entity.type
_entity.pdbx_description
1 polymer ?
#
loop_
_entity_poly.entity_id
_entity_poly.type
_entity_poly.pdbx_seq_one_letter_code
_entity_poly.pdbx_strand_id
1 'polypeptide(L)'
;MSIFDMFSSNKDNGKSVEELIRLGYTAHQNKEKFEAIKSLEEALKKIDAHSPKHILNELFNIKLFLGVNHKRAGNYQKAYSYYLDILKLVQHPDDACEAHNAMGKISYLSGRRDEAVRHYLSALENANDENIKMNLLHHLGHAVLDLGDARHIPVALKPQIVEYRKSINGEAHNYDSRLVQPYVQHGLEAINSNRR
;
A
#
# COMPACT_ATOMS: atom_id res chain seq x y z
N MET A 1 -8.20 -24.38 55.34
CA MET A 1 -8.14 -23.24 54.40
C MET A 1 -6.75 -22.67 54.47
N SER A 2 -5.89 -23.03 53.51
CA SER A 2 -4.49 -22.58 53.46
C SER A 2 -4.32 -21.56 52.35
N ILE A 3 -3.69 -20.44 52.72
CA ILE A 3 -3.26 -19.31 51.89
C ILE A 3 -2.00 -19.75 51.13
N PHE A 4 -2.16 -20.59 50.11
CA PHE A 4 -1.04 -20.98 49.26
C PHE A 4 -1.51 -20.99 47.80
N ASP A 5 -0.82 -20.18 46.99
CA ASP A 5 -0.84 -20.11 45.53
C ASP A 5 -1.99 -19.36 44.85
N MET A 6 -2.21 -18.13 45.33
CA MET A 6 -2.82 -17.05 44.54
C MET A 6 -1.76 -16.34 43.66
N PHE A 7 -1.07 -17.07 42.80
CA PHE A 7 -0.28 -16.50 41.70
C PHE A 7 -0.21 -17.48 40.53
N SER A 8 -1.32 -17.61 39.80
CA SER A 8 -1.23 -17.93 38.37
C SER A 8 -0.75 -16.67 37.65
N SER A 9 0.54 -16.35 37.81
CA SER A 9 1.22 -15.44 36.90
C SER A 9 1.31 -16.16 35.56
N ASN A 10 0.34 -15.87 34.71
CA ASN A 10 0.40 -16.21 33.31
C ASN A 10 1.65 -15.48 32.77
N LYS A 11 2.77 -16.19 32.71
CA LYS A 11 4.01 -15.71 32.12
C LYS A 11 3.74 -15.49 30.64
N ASP A 12 3.24 -14.32 30.28
CA ASP A 12 3.36 -13.80 28.92
C ASP A 12 4.85 -13.52 28.69
N ASN A 13 5.59 -14.58 28.38
CA ASN A 13 6.99 -14.52 27.92
C ASN A 13 7.05 -14.08 26.43
N GLY A 14 5.94 -13.60 25.86
CA GLY A 14 5.89 -13.02 24.53
C GLY A 14 6.42 -11.59 24.52
N LYS A 15 6.87 -11.14 23.35
CA LYS A 15 7.24 -9.73 23.13
C LYS A 15 6.06 -8.82 23.42
N SER A 16 6.32 -7.62 23.94
CA SER A 16 5.28 -6.60 24.13
C SER A 16 4.78 -6.09 22.76
N VAL A 17 3.63 -5.42 22.75
CA VAL A 17 3.09 -4.81 21.53
C VAL A 17 4.07 -3.78 20.95
N GLU A 18 4.65 -2.95 21.81
CA GLU A 18 5.65 -1.94 21.45
C GLU A 18 6.89 -2.58 20.82
N GLU A 19 7.38 -3.68 21.42
CA GLU A 19 8.53 -4.40 20.89
C GLU A 19 8.23 -5.00 19.52
N LEU A 20 7.05 -5.59 19.34
CA LEU A 20 6.61 -6.16 18.07
C LEU A 20 6.45 -5.08 16.98
N ILE A 21 5.88 -3.93 17.31
CA ILE A 21 5.78 -2.78 16.40
C ILE A 21 7.18 -2.32 15.99
N ARG A 22 8.09 -2.12 16.96
CA ARG A 22 9.47 -1.69 16.69
C ARG A 22 10.19 -2.67 15.78
N LEU A 23 10.13 -3.97 16.07
CA LEU A 23 10.74 -5.01 15.23
C LEU A 23 10.14 -5.02 13.82
N GLY A 24 8.81 -4.90 13.72
CA GLY A 24 8.10 -4.84 12.45
C GLY A 24 8.52 -3.65 11.59
N TYR A 25 8.69 -2.48 12.20
CA TYR A 25 9.11 -1.26 11.52
C TYR A 25 10.57 -1.34 11.08
N THR A 26 11.46 -1.83 11.95
CA THR A 26 12.87 -2.06 11.60
C THR A 26 12.99 -3.05 10.44
N ALA A 27 12.28 -4.18 10.49
CA ALA A 27 12.28 -5.15 9.39
C ALA A 27 11.72 -4.55 8.10
N HIS A 28 10.65 -3.74 8.17
CA HIS A 28 10.11 -3.02 7.01
C HIS A 28 11.15 -2.10 6.35
N GLN A 29 11.87 -1.32 7.17
CA GLN A 29 12.95 -0.43 6.73
C GLN A 29 14.10 -1.22 6.07
N ASN A 30 14.45 -2.37 6.65
CA ASN A 30 15.46 -3.29 6.12
C ASN A 30 14.99 -4.09 4.89
N LYS A 31 13.73 -3.92 4.46
CA LYS A 31 13.09 -4.68 3.37
C LYS A 31 12.97 -6.18 3.65
N GLU A 32 13.05 -6.57 4.92
CA GLU A 32 12.84 -7.92 5.45
C GLU A 32 11.34 -8.20 5.56
N LYS A 33 10.71 -8.43 4.40
CA LYS A 33 9.24 -8.47 4.28
C LYS A 33 8.56 -9.52 5.17
N PHE A 34 9.17 -10.69 5.37
CA PHE A 34 8.55 -11.78 6.13
C PHE A 34 8.62 -11.52 7.63
N GLU A 35 9.74 -11.00 8.11
CA GLU A 35 9.95 -10.57 9.49
C GLU A 35 9.01 -9.41 9.84
N ALA A 36 8.89 -8.43 8.93
CA ALA A 36 7.97 -7.32 9.09
C ALA A 36 6.51 -7.80 9.20
N ILE A 37 6.08 -8.69 8.30
CA ILE A 37 4.73 -9.29 8.36
C ILE A 37 4.53 -10.03 9.69
N LYS A 38 5.47 -10.90 10.07
CA LYS A 38 5.36 -11.71 11.28
C LYS A 38 5.19 -10.83 12.52
N SER A 39 6.07 -9.85 12.71
CA SER A 39 6.05 -8.97 13.88
C SER A 39 4.80 -8.09 13.92
N LEU A 40 4.37 -7.52 12.80
CA LEU A 40 3.20 -6.64 12.76
C LEU A 40 1.87 -7.41 12.85
N GLU A 41 1.75 -8.61 12.26
CA GLU A 41 0.56 -9.46 12.44
C GLU A 41 0.48 -9.94 13.91
N GLU A 42 1.60 -10.22 14.56
CA GLU A 42 1.64 -10.58 15.99
C GLU A 42 1.27 -9.40 16.89
N ALA A 43 1.75 -8.18 16.58
CA ALA A 43 1.33 -6.96 17.27
C ALA A 43 -0.18 -6.76 17.15
N LEU A 44 -0.73 -6.86 15.93
CA LEU A 44 -2.15 -6.63 15.67
C LEU A 44 -3.07 -7.60 16.41
N LYS A 45 -2.63 -8.85 16.66
CA LYS A 45 -3.39 -9.82 17.46
C LYS A 45 -3.51 -9.43 18.94
N LYS A 46 -2.57 -8.65 19.45
CA LYS A 46 -2.51 -8.20 20.85
C LYS A 46 -3.18 -6.82 21.05
N ILE A 47 -3.49 -6.10 19.98
CA ILE A 47 -4.13 -4.78 20.04
C ILE A 47 -5.65 -4.93 20.08
N ASP A 48 -6.29 -4.29 21.06
CA ASP A 48 -7.73 -4.23 21.22
C ASP A 48 -8.19 -2.81 21.62
N ALA A 49 -9.49 -2.62 21.84
CA ALA A 49 -10.07 -1.32 22.18
C ALA A 49 -9.59 -0.72 23.52
N HIS A 50 -8.97 -1.52 24.39
CA HIS A 50 -8.44 -1.08 25.69
C HIS A 50 -6.93 -0.78 25.64
N SER A 51 -6.29 -1.01 24.49
CA SER A 51 -4.87 -0.72 24.31
C SER A 51 -4.58 0.78 24.52
N PRO A 52 -3.37 1.14 25.00
CA PRO A 52 -3.01 2.55 25.20
C PRO A 52 -3.23 3.38 23.94
N LYS A 53 -3.69 4.63 24.09
CA LYS A 53 -3.99 5.52 22.95
C LYS A 53 -2.83 5.63 21.94
N HIS A 54 -1.60 5.67 22.43
CA HIS A 54 -0.43 5.74 21.54
C HIS A 54 -0.26 4.47 20.68
N ILE A 55 -0.66 3.29 21.18
CA ILE A 55 -0.71 2.04 20.39
C ILE A 55 -1.83 2.08 19.36
N LEU A 56 -3.01 2.57 19.74
CA LEU A 56 -4.14 2.70 18.82
C LEU A 56 -3.82 3.65 17.66
N ASN A 57 -3.07 4.71 17.93
CA ASN A 57 -2.59 5.65 16.90
C ASN A 57 -1.64 4.99 15.89
N GLU A 58 -0.97 3.89 16.23
CA GLU A 58 -0.10 3.15 15.30
C GLU A 58 -0.88 2.25 14.33
N LEU A 59 -2.20 2.04 14.52
CA LEU A 59 -2.98 1.11 13.69
C LEU A 59 -2.92 1.44 12.20
N PHE A 60 -2.88 2.73 11.83
CA PHE A 60 -2.73 3.15 10.44
C PHE A 60 -1.40 2.64 9.86
N ASN A 61 -0.29 2.99 10.50
CA ASN A 61 1.07 2.63 10.07
C ASN A 61 1.31 1.11 10.08
N ILE A 62 0.84 0.40 11.11
CA ILE A 62 0.92 -1.06 11.20
C ILE A 62 0.24 -1.70 9.97
N LYS A 63 -0.99 -1.30 9.66
CA LYS A 63 -1.74 -1.86 8.54
C LYS A 63 -1.16 -1.43 7.19
N LEU A 64 -0.70 -0.18 7.07
CA LEU A 64 0.00 0.31 5.88
C LEU A 64 1.25 -0.55 5.59
N PHE A 65 2.11 -0.76 6.59
CA PHE A 65 3.34 -1.55 6.43
C PHE A 65 3.07 -3.04 6.23
N LEU A 66 2.04 -3.60 6.86
CA LEU A 66 1.55 -4.94 6.54
C LEU A 66 1.16 -5.03 5.07
N GLY A 67 0.36 -4.09 4.57
CA GLY A 67 -0.02 -4.02 3.17
C GLY A 67 1.20 -3.96 2.23
N VAL A 68 2.18 -3.10 2.54
CA VAL A 68 3.39 -2.96 1.72
C VAL A 68 4.22 -4.24 1.70
N ASN A 69 4.38 -4.90 2.85
CA ASN A 69 5.17 -6.11 2.91
C ASN A 69 4.44 -7.33 2.33
N HIS A 70 3.11 -7.42 2.47
CA HIS A 70 2.32 -8.42 1.76
C HIS A 70 2.42 -8.26 0.25
N LYS A 71 2.40 -7.02 -0.26
CA LYS A 71 2.68 -6.73 -1.69
C LYS A 71 4.04 -7.28 -2.12
N ARG A 72 5.11 -6.94 -1.39
CA ARG A 72 6.49 -7.40 -1.67
C ARG A 72 6.63 -8.94 -1.60
N ALA A 73 5.72 -9.60 -0.89
CA ALA A 73 5.64 -11.05 -0.78
C ALA A 73 4.70 -11.69 -1.82
N GLY A 74 4.11 -10.92 -2.74
CA GLY A 74 3.14 -11.40 -3.74
C GLY A 74 1.73 -11.69 -3.19
N ASN A 75 1.49 -11.40 -1.91
CA ASN A 75 0.22 -11.63 -1.23
C ASN A 75 -0.77 -10.49 -1.47
N TYR A 76 -1.13 -10.25 -2.73
CA TYR A 76 -1.93 -9.07 -3.13
C TYR A 76 -3.31 -9.00 -2.47
N GLN A 77 -3.97 -10.14 -2.23
CA GLN A 77 -5.27 -10.14 -1.57
C GLN A 77 -5.18 -9.67 -0.11
N LYS A 78 -4.17 -10.13 0.64
CA LYS A 78 -3.92 -9.65 2.01
C LYS A 78 -3.54 -8.16 2.00
N ALA A 79 -2.68 -7.75 1.07
CA ALA A 79 -2.28 -6.35 0.95
C ALA A 79 -3.50 -5.44 0.72
N TYR A 80 -4.38 -5.82 -0.21
CA TYR A 80 -5.63 -5.12 -0.49
C TYR A 80 -6.53 -5.03 0.75
N SER A 81 -6.68 -6.13 1.52
CA SER A 81 -7.47 -6.14 2.75
C SER A 81 -6.95 -5.14 3.79
N TYR A 82 -5.63 -5.05 3.98
CA TYR A 82 -5.05 -4.08 4.90
C TYR A 82 -5.25 -2.64 4.41
N TYR A 83 -5.13 -2.39 3.10
CA TYR A 83 -5.38 -1.07 2.54
C TYR A 83 -6.85 -0.65 2.60
N LEU A 84 -7.78 -1.59 2.48
CA LEU A 84 -9.20 -1.32 2.72
C LEU A 84 -9.47 -0.95 4.19
N ASP A 85 -8.74 -1.56 5.12
CA ASP A 85 -8.89 -1.28 6.53
C ASP A 85 -8.32 0.09 6.94
N ILE A 86 -7.21 0.56 6.33
CA ILE A 86 -6.67 1.90 6.64
C ILE A 86 -7.61 3.02 6.18
N LEU A 87 -8.46 2.80 5.16
CA LEU A 87 -9.48 3.78 4.77
C LEU A 87 -10.46 4.11 5.91
N LYS A 88 -10.68 3.16 6.84
CA LYS A 88 -11.51 3.38 8.04
C LYS A 88 -10.79 4.17 9.14
N LEU A 89 -9.48 4.38 8.99
CA LEU A 89 -8.59 5.02 9.97
C LEU A 89 -8.06 6.38 9.49
N VAL A 90 -8.44 6.81 8.28
CA VAL A 90 -8.08 8.09 7.69
C VAL A 90 -8.50 9.24 8.59
N GLN A 91 -7.57 10.13 8.91
CA GLN A 91 -7.84 11.36 9.67
C GLN A 91 -7.58 12.61 8.82
N HIS A 92 -6.70 12.49 7.82
CA HIS A 92 -6.31 13.59 6.94
C HIS A 92 -6.47 13.22 5.46
N PRO A 93 -6.66 14.21 4.56
CA PRO A 93 -6.69 13.96 3.12
C PRO A 93 -5.45 13.21 2.61
N ASP A 94 -4.29 13.49 3.17
CA ASP A 94 -3.04 12.83 2.78
C ASP A 94 -3.07 11.32 3.11
N ASP A 95 -3.73 10.91 4.20
CA ASP A 95 -3.94 9.49 4.53
C ASP A 95 -4.82 8.80 3.49
N ALA A 96 -5.90 9.49 3.04
CA ALA A 96 -6.79 8.98 2.00
C ALA A 96 -6.06 8.87 0.65
N CYS A 97 -5.24 9.87 0.33
CA CYS A 97 -4.38 9.87 -0.85
C CYS A 97 -3.43 8.66 -0.84
N GLU A 98 -2.73 8.42 0.27
CA GLU A 98 -1.82 7.30 0.40
C GLU A 98 -2.55 5.95 0.30
N ALA A 99 -3.67 5.80 1.00
CA ALA A 99 -4.46 4.57 0.98
C ALA A 99 -4.95 4.24 -0.44
N HIS A 100 -5.54 5.22 -1.13
CA HIS A 100 -6.00 5.03 -2.50
C HIS A 100 -4.85 4.78 -3.48
N ASN A 101 -3.70 5.45 -3.34
CA ASN A 101 -2.52 5.15 -4.15
C ASN A 101 -2.07 3.69 -3.96
N ALA A 102 -2.04 3.22 -2.71
CA ALA A 102 -1.65 1.85 -2.38
C ALA A 102 -2.63 0.82 -2.96
N MET A 103 -3.94 1.06 -2.85
CA MET A 103 -4.97 0.22 -3.48
C MET A 103 -4.85 0.22 -5.00
N GLY A 104 -4.62 1.38 -5.62
CA GLY A 104 -4.40 1.50 -7.06
C GLY A 104 -3.23 0.63 -7.55
N LYS A 105 -2.10 0.65 -6.82
CA LYS A 105 -0.93 -0.21 -7.12
C LYS A 105 -1.27 -1.69 -7.03
N ILE A 106 -1.99 -2.11 -5.99
CA ILE A 106 -2.36 -3.53 -5.81
C ILE A 106 -3.35 -3.99 -6.86
N SER A 107 -4.37 -3.19 -7.16
CA SER A 107 -5.34 -3.51 -8.21
C SER A 107 -4.66 -3.60 -9.57
N TYR A 108 -3.72 -2.71 -9.85
CA TYR A 108 -2.94 -2.73 -11.08
C TYR A 108 -2.06 -3.98 -11.19
N LEU A 109 -1.33 -4.33 -10.13
CA LEU A 109 -0.54 -5.56 -10.05
C LEU A 109 -1.38 -6.84 -10.15
N SER A 110 -2.62 -6.79 -9.68
CA SER A 110 -3.58 -7.90 -9.75
C SER A 110 -4.34 -7.97 -11.08
N GLY A 111 -4.02 -7.13 -12.06
CA GLY A 111 -4.71 -7.06 -13.35
C GLY A 111 -6.11 -6.44 -13.31
N ARG A 112 -6.56 -5.93 -12.16
CA ARG A 112 -7.84 -5.22 -11.96
C ARG A 112 -7.68 -3.75 -12.36
N ARG A 113 -7.49 -3.52 -13.65
CA ARG A 113 -7.09 -2.21 -14.20
C ARG A 113 -8.15 -1.12 -14.00
N ASP A 114 -9.42 -1.45 -14.15
CA ASP A 114 -10.54 -0.51 -13.95
C ASP A 114 -10.53 0.04 -12.52
N GLU A 115 -10.28 -0.86 -11.56
CA GLU A 115 -10.20 -0.53 -10.15
C GLU A 115 -8.95 0.30 -9.84
N ALA A 116 -7.82 -0.04 -10.47
CA ALA A 116 -6.61 0.76 -10.35
C ALA A 116 -6.84 2.22 -10.79
N VAL A 117 -7.49 2.41 -11.95
CA VAL A 117 -7.85 3.74 -12.46
C VAL A 117 -8.73 4.48 -11.45
N ARG A 118 -9.79 3.86 -10.93
CA ARG A 118 -10.66 4.49 -9.93
C ARG A 118 -9.89 4.93 -8.68
N HIS A 119 -9.04 4.06 -8.15
CA HIS A 119 -8.26 4.39 -6.95
C HIS A 119 -7.22 5.48 -7.21
N TYR A 120 -6.53 5.50 -8.35
CA TYR A 120 -5.61 6.59 -8.66
C TYR A 120 -6.33 7.94 -8.83
N LEU A 121 -7.54 7.94 -9.40
CA LEU A 121 -8.38 9.15 -9.46
C LEU A 121 -8.78 9.63 -8.06
N SER A 122 -9.25 8.74 -7.18
CA SER A 122 -9.55 9.10 -5.78
C SER A 122 -8.33 9.57 -5.01
N ALA A 123 -7.13 9.03 -5.29
CA ALA A 123 -5.90 9.54 -4.69
C ALA A 123 -5.58 10.96 -5.17
N LEU A 124 -5.76 11.24 -6.47
CA LEU A 124 -5.54 12.57 -7.05
C LEU A 124 -6.48 13.64 -6.47
N GLU A 125 -7.72 13.28 -6.15
CA GLU A 125 -8.69 14.18 -5.50
C GLU A 125 -8.23 14.65 -4.11
N ASN A 126 -7.43 13.83 -3.42
CA ASN A 126 -6.93 14.10 -2.07
C ASN A 126 -5.47 14.59 -2.05
N ALA A 127 -4.81 14.65 -3.20
CA ALA A 127 -3.40 15.02 -3.30
C ALA A 127 -3.20 16.54 -3.24
N ASN A 128 -2.46 17.01 -2.23
CA ASN A 128 -2.14 18.43 -2.06
C ASN A 128 -0.78 18.83 -2.63
N ASP A 129 0.15 17.88 -2.79
CA ASP A 129 1.51 18.10 -3.30
C ASP A 129 1.63 17.78 -4.80
N GLU A 130 2.31 18.66 -5.55
CA GLU A 130 2.47 18.51 -7.00
C GLU A 130 3.34 17.31 -7.39
N ASN A 131 4.34 16.93 -6.59
CA ASN A 131 5.13 15.73 -6.86
C ASN A 131 4.30 14.46 -6.63
N ILE A 132 3.45 14.45 -5.60
CA ILE A 132 2.49 13.37 -5.36
C ILE A 132 1.53 13.27 -6.56
N LYS A 133 0.96 14.39 -7.01
CA LYS A 133 0.09 14.41 -8.20
C LYS A 133 0.80 13.88 -9.43
N MET A 134 2.03 14.31 -9.71
CA MET A 134 2.83 13.83 -10.84
C MET A 134 3.05 12.31 -10.78
N ASN A 135 3.38 11.76 -9.60
CA ASN A 135 3.52 10.32 -9.42
C ASN A 135 2.20 9.57 -9.63
N LEU A 136 1.08 10.12 -9.14
CA LEU A 136 -0.24 9.53 -9.34
C LEU A 136 -0.67 9.56 -10.80
N LEU A 137 -0.41 10.65 -11.52
CA LEU A 137 -0.65 10.77 -12.97
C LEU A 137 0.20 9.76 -13.74
N HIS A 138 1.45 9.56 -13.33
CA HIS A 138 2.32 8.55 -13.90
C HIS A 138 1.74 7.13 -13.73
N HIS A 139 1.28 6.80 -12.52
CA HIS A 139 0.62 5.53 -12.23
C HIS A 139 -0.69 5.36 -13.02
N LEU A 140 -1.49 6.41 -13.09
CA LEU A 140 -2.75 6.46 -13.82
C LEU A 140 -2.53 6.23 -15.31
N GLY A 141 -1.54 6.88 -15.91
CA GLY A 141 -1.20 6.69 -17.32
C GLY A 141 -0.87 5.25 -17.67
N HIS A 142 -0.10 4.57 -16.80
CA HIS A 142 0.16 3.13 -16.94
C HIS A 142 -1.10 2.29 -16.84
N ALA A 143 -1.97 2.59 -15.88
CA ALA A 143 -3.23 1.87 -15.69
C ALA A 143 -4.20 2.07 -16.86
N VAL A 144 -4.31 3.30 -17.39
CA VAL A 144 -5.22 3.64 -18.50
C VAL A 144 -4.75 3.05 -19.81
N LEU A 145 -3.44 3.13 -20.12
CA LEU A 145 -2.92 2.51 -21.34
C LEU A 145 -3.10 0.99 -21.33
N ASP A 146 -2.87 0.37 -20.18
CA ASP A 146 -3.01 -1.08 -20.03
C ASP A 146 -4.48 -1.53 -19.95
N LEU A 147 -5.39 -0.65 -19.53
CA LEU A 147 -6.84 -0.85 -19.60
C LEU A 147 -7.38 -0.70 -21.03
N GLY A 148 -6.86 0.29 -21.75
CA GLY A 148 -7.31 0.67 -23.08
C GLY A 148 -7.00 -0.37 -24.16
N ASP A 149 -7.51 -0.09 -25.36
CA ASP A 149 -7.23 -0.92 -26.52
C ASP A 149 -5.73 -0.86 -26.88
N ALA A 150 -5.05 -1.99 -26.71
CA ALA A 150 -3.63 -2.14 -26.99
C ALA A 150 -3.23 -1.70 -28.41
N ARG A 151 -4.16 -1.61 -29.37
CA ARG A 151 -3.90 -1.10 -30.73
C ARG A 151 -3.55 0.39 -30.76
N HIS A 152 -4.01 1.17 -29.79
CA HIS A 152 -3.83 2.63 -29.74
C HIS A 152 -2.65 3.06 -28.84
N ILE A 153 -2.04 2.12 -28.11
CA ILE A 153 -0.84 2.40 -27.31
C ILE A 153 0.36 2.57 -28.26
N PRO A 154 1.12 3.67 -28.17
CA PRO A 154 2.37 3.83 -28.93
C PRO A 154 3.30 2.63 -28.72
N VAL A 155 3.86 2.09 -29.81
CA VAL A 155 4.68 0.86 -29.79
C VAL A 155 5.80 0.92 -28.76
N ALA A 156 6.44 2.08 -28.59
CA ALA A 156 7.51 2.30 -27.63
C ALA A 156 7.08 2.14 -26.15
N LEU A 157 5.80 2.37 -25.82
CA LEU A 157 5.28 2.30 -24.45
C LEU A 157 4.83 0.88 -24.07
N LYS A 158 4.50 0.01 -25.03
CA LYS A 158 3.96 -1.33 -24.72
C LYS A 158 4.87 -2.18 -23.84
N PRO A 159 6.18 -2.32 -24.12
CA PRO A 159 7.06 -3.13 -23.27
C PRO A 159 7.18 -2.56 -21.85
N GLN A 160 7.06 -1.24 -21.74
CA GLN A 160 7.31 -0.48 -20.52
C GLN A 160 6.17 -0.59 -19.51
N ILE A 161 4.96 -0.97 -19.95
CA ILE A 161 3.85 -1.35 -19.06
C ILE A 161 4.24 -2.57 -18.19
N VAL A 162 4.86 -3.58 -18.81
CA VAL A 162 5.28 -4.80 -18.10
C VAL A 162 6.45 -4.49 -17.17
N GLU A 163 7.45 -3.75 -17.65
CA GLU A 163 8.60 -3.35 -16.83
C GLU A 163 8.21 -2.44 -15.67
N TYR A 164 7.19 -1.60 -15.85
CA TYR A 164 6.66 -0.77 -14.79
C TYR A 164 5.97 -1.58 -13.69
N ARG A 165 5.18 -2.60 -14.04
CA ARG A 165 4.61 -3.55 -13.06
C ARG A 165 5.71 -4.22 -12.23
N LYS A 166 6.78 -4.68 -12.87
CA LYS A 166 7.96 -5.23 -12.16
C LYS A 166 8.56 -4.20 -11.20
N SER A 167 8.72 -2.96 -11.65
CA SER A 167 9.23 -1.85 -10.84
C SER A 167 8.41 -1.59 -9.58
N ILE A 168 7.09 -1.44 -9.70
CA ILE A 168 6.22 -1.20 -8.53
C ILE A 168 6.10 -2.44 -7.63
N ASN A 169 6.37 -3.64 -8.13
CA ASN A 169 6.43 -4.87 -7.34
C ASN A 169 7.79 -5.06 -6.63
N GLY A 170 8.79 -4.25 -6.97
CA GLY A 170 10.16 -4.37 -6.45
C GLY A 170 10.95 -5.52 -7.07
N GLU A 171 10.57 -5.97 -8.26
CA GLU A 171 11.31 -6.96 -9.05
C GLU A 171 12.40 -6.27 -9.88
N ALA A 172 13.39 -7.04 -10.35
CA ALA A 172 14.34 -6.53 -11.34
C ALA A 172 13.61 -6.11 -12.62
N HIS A 173 13.92 -4.92 -13.14
CA HIS A 173 13.20 -4.31 -14.25
C HIS A 173 14.11 -3.45 -15.14
N ASN A 174 13.66 -3.26 -16.37
CA ASN A 174 14.25 -2.36 -17.37
C ASN A 174 13.34 -1.16 -17.68
N TYR A 175 12.56 -0.73 -16.68
CA TYR A 175 11.70 0.45 -16.80
C TYR A 175 12.52 1.72 -17.13
N ASP A 176 12.20 2.38 -18.25
CA ASP A 176 12.88 3.58 -18.72
C ASP A 176 12.27 4.83 -18.09
N SER A 177 12.99 5.45 -17.16
CA SER A 177 12.54 6.66 -16.46
C SER A 177 12.35 7.86 -17.37
N ARG A 178 12.93 7.88 -18.57
CA ARG A 178 12.72 8.95 -19.57
C ARG A 178 11.28 8.97 -20.10
N LEU A 179 10.54 7.87 -19.95
CA LEU A 179 9.16 7.73 -20.40
C LEU A 179 8.13 8.16 -19.36
N VAL A 180 8.55 8.62 -18.17
CA VAL A 180 7.61 9.11 -17.14
C VAL A 180 6.67 10.18 -17.69
N GLN A 181 7.18 11.19 -18.41
CA GLN A 181 6.36 12.28 -18.94
C GLN A 181 5.31 11.82 -19.97
N PRO A 182 5.63 10.98 -20.96
CA PRO A 182 4.62 10.34 -21.82
C PRO A 182 3.48 9.65 -21.06
N TYR A 183 3.78 8.89 -20.00
CA TYR A 183 2.74 8.26 -19.19
C TYR A 183 1.92 9.27 -18.38
N VAL A 184 2.57 10.29 -17.79
CA VAL A 184 1.87 11.39 -17.09
C VAL A 184 0.86 12.07 -18.02
N GLN A 185 1.24 12.31 -19.28
CA GLN A 185 0.35 12.92 -20.28
C GLN A 185 -0.92 12.09 -20.52
N HIS A 186 -0.79 10.76 -20.63
CA HIS A 186 -1.96 9.88 -20.73
C HIS A 186 -2.81 9.86 -19.47
N GLY A 187 -2.19 9.98 -18.28
CA GLY A 187 -2.91 10.17 -17.03
C GLY A 187 -3.75 11.46 -17.02
N LEU A 188 -3.18 12.56 -17.52
CA LEU A 188 -3.88 13.85 -17.65
C LEU A 188 -5.06 13.78 -18.63
N GLU A 189 -4.86 13.13 -19.77
CA GLU A 189 -5.92 12.94 -20.79
C GLU A 189 -7.12 12.15 -20.24
N ALA A 190 -6.85 11.14 -19.41
CA ALA A 190 -7.90 10.35 -18.77
C ALA A 190 -8.77 11.20 -17.82
N ILE A 191 -8.15 12.10 -17.05
CA ILE A 191 -8.88 13.02 -16.16
C ILE A 191 -9.78 13.95 -16.97
N ASN A 192 -9.24 14.52 -18.05
CA ASN A 192 -9.98 15.46 -18.88
C ASN A 192 -11.14 14.81 -19.63
N SER A 193 -11.02 13.53 -19.98
CA SER A 193 -12.06 12.75 -20.65
C SER A 193 -13.20 12.35 -19.70
N ASN A 194 -12.90 12.09 -18.42
CA ASN A 194 -13.91 11.80 -17.39
C ASN A 194 -14.70 13.03 -16.92
N ARG A 195 -14.27 14.25 -17.27
CA ARG A 195 -14.92 15.52 -16.91
C ARG A 195 -15.86 16.06 -18.01
N ARG A 196 -15.95 15.38 -19.15
CA ARG A 196 -16.83 15.73 -20.29
C ARG A 196 -18.02 14.79 -20.32
#